data_AF-A0A7X7SAH7-F1
#
_entry.id   AF-A0A7X7SAH7-F1
#
_cell.length_a   1.000
_cell.length_b   1.000
_cell.length_c   1.000
_cell.angle_alpha   90.00
_cell.angle_beta   90.00
_cell.angle_gamma   90.00
#
_symmetry.space_group_name_H-M   'P 1'
#
loop_
_entity.id
_entity.type
_entity.pdbx_description
1 polymer ?
#
loop_
_entity_poly.entity_id
_entity_poly.type
_entity_poly.pdbx_seq_one_letter_code
_entity_poly.pdbx_strand_id
1 'polypeptide(L)'
;MKLTSIALNNLDRIHPVNSNLRGKPENKGFSQLLKDTFDEANLLQKESDRIAGQFITGYPVELHQVMLAAEKADLALRQTVQIRNKLLEAYKEISHIQI
;
A
#
# COMPACT_ATOMS: atom_id res chain seq x y z
N MET A 1 -57.30 -22.22 -31.40
CA MET A 1 -56.80 -22.16 -30.01
C MET A 1 -55.98 -23.42 -29.72
N LYS A 2 -54.68 -23.39 -30.06
CA LYS A 2 -53.65 -24.33 -29.58
C LYS A 2 -52.37 -23.49 -29.49
N LEU A 3 -51.93 -23.28 -28.26
CA LEU A 3 -50.85 -22.36 -27.91
C LEU A 3 -49.53 -22.87 -28.48
N THR A 4 -48.85 -22.00 -29.21
CA THR A 4 -47.48 -22.18 -29.71
C THR A 4 -46.53 -22.35 -28.53
N SER A 5 -45.75 -23.43 -28.57
CA SER A 5 -44.67 -23.75 -27.65
C SER A 5 -43.61 -22.65 -27.68
N ILE A 6 -43.63 -21.75 -26.69
CA ILE A 6 -42.47 -20.95 -26.35
C ILE A 6 -41.59 -21.86 -25.52
N ALA A 7 -40.53 -22.35 -26.14
CA ALA A 7 -39.43 -23.02 -25.47
C ALA A 7 -38.92 -22.10 -24.36
N LEU A 8 -39.09 -22.54 -23.11
CA LEU A 8 -38.41 -22.04 -21.91
C LEU A 8 -36.92 -22.43 -21.95
N ASN A 9 -36.26 -22.19 -23.07
CA ASN A 9 -34.83 -22.40 -23.25
C ASN A 9 -34.09 -21.18 -22.72
N ASN A 10 -34.05 -21.00 -21.39
CA ASN A 10 -33.05 -20.15 -20.75
C ASN A 10 -32.95 -20.28 -19.21
N LEU A 11 -33.21 -21.47 -18.64
CA LEU A 11 -33.00 -21.70 -17.19
C LEU A 11 -31.84 -22.64 -16.83
N ASP A 12 -31.08 -23.17 -17.80
CA ASP A 12 -29.93 -24.06 -17.55
C ASP A 12 -28.56 -23.37 -17.67
N ARG A 13 -28.43 -22.14 -17.16
CA ARG A 13 -27.11 -21.51 -16.99
C ARG A 13 -26.85 -21.05 -15.55
N ILE A 14 -27.12 -21.93 -14.60
CA ILE A 14 -26.48 -21.83 -13.29
C ILE A 14 -25.04 -22.33 -13.46
N HIS A 15 -24.14 -21.41 -13.77
CA HIS A 15 -22.72 -21.63 -13.62
C HIS A 15 -22.46 -21.90 -12.13
N PRO A 16 -21.71 -22.95 -11.75
CA PRO A 16 -21.23 -23.05 -10.38
C PRO A 16 -20.37 -21.80 -10.13
N VAL A 17 -20.89 -20.88 -9.30
CA VAL A 17 -20.09 -19.80 -8.73
C VAL A 17 -18.95 -20.48 -8.00
N ASN A 18 -17.79 -20.44 -8.62
CA ASN A 18 -16.52 -20.81 -8.04
C ASN A 18 -16.30 -19.93 -6.81
N SER A 19 -16.69 -20.44 -5.64
CA SER A 19 -16.47 -19.84 -4.33
C SER A 19 -15.01 -19.98 -3.87
N ASN A 20 -14.06 -19.64 -4.76
CA ASN A 20 -12.65 -19.47 -4.41
C ASN A 20 -12.27 -17.99 -4.22
N LEU A 21 -13.23 -17.11 -3.90
CA LEU A 21 -12.95 -15.79 -3.34
C LEU A 21 -12.59 -15.84 -1.85
N ARG A 22 -12.05 -16.96 -1.38
CA ARG A 22 -11.20 -16.95 -0.18
C ARG A 22 -9.81 -16.50 -0.63
N GLY A 23 -9.74 -15.25 -1.08
CA GLY A 23 -8.50 -14.49 -1.06
C GLY A 23 -8.06 -14.49 0.38
N LYS A 24 -7.18 -15.44 0.72
CA LYS A 24 -6.44 -15.44 1.97
C LYS A 24 -5.94 -14.00 2.09
N PRO A 25 -6.29 -13.24 3.14
CA PRO A 25 -5.67 -11.94 3.31
C PRO A 25 -4.18 -12.22 3.22
N GLU A 26 -3.52 -11.67 2.20
CA GLU A 26 -2.07 -11.74 2.13
C GLU A 26 -1.63 -11.04 3.39
N ASN A 27 -1.30 -11.83 4.41
CA ASN A 27 -0.54 -11.35 5.55
C ASN A 27 0.77 -10.89 4.93
N LYS A 28 0.81 -9.62 4.52
CA LYS A 28 2.05 -8.95 4.15
C LYS A 28 2.98 -9.23 5.32
N GLY A 29 3.98 -10.08 5.08
CA GLY A 29 4.88 -10.52 6.12
C GLY A 29 5.60 -9.32 6.71
N PHE A 30 6.06 -9.45 7.95
CA PHE A 30 6.88 -8.44 8.64
C PHE A 30 7.92 -7.78 7.72
N SER A 31 8.67 -8.61 6.96
CA SER A 31 9.71 -8.12 6.05
C SER A 31 9.17 -7.28 4.92
N GLN A 32 7.97 -7.58 4.41
CA GLN A 32 7.36 -6.82 3.33
C GLN A 32 6.88 -5.46 3.84
N LEU A 33 6.24 -5.42 5.01
CA LEU A 33 5.78 -4.16 5.60
C LEU A 33 6.96 -3.23 5.95
N LEU A 34 8.04 -3.78 6.51
CA LEU A 34 9.26 -3.02 6.79
C LEU A 34 9.91 -2.49 5.51
N LYS A 35 9.97 -3.32 4.46
CA LYS A 35 10.50 -2.91 3.15
C LYS A 35 9.64 -1.81 2.54
N ASP A 36 8.32 -1.97 2.54
CA ASP A 36 7.37 -0.98 1.99
C ASP A 36 7.55 0.38 2.67
N THR A 37 7.67 0.42 4.00
CA THR A 37 7.86 1.67 4.75
C THR A 37 9.21 2.33 4.48
N PHE A 38 10.30 1.55 4.41
CA PHE A 38 11.61 2.09 4.04
C PHE A 38 11.63 2.61 2.61
N ASP A 39 11.01 1.91 1.67
CA ASP A 39 10.89 2.31 0.27
C ASP A 39 10.10 3.62 0.13
N GLU A 40 9.03 3.79 0.92
CA GLU A 40 8.22 5.02 0.96
C GLU A 40 9.01 6.22 1.49
N ALA A 41 9.74 6.07 2.60
CA ALA A 41 10.59 7.13 3.14
C ALA A 41 11.71 7.53 2.16
N ASN A 42 12.33 6.54 1.50
CA ASN A 42 13.36 6.79 0.48
C ASN A 42 12.81 7.55 -0.73
N LEU A 43 11.58 7.23 -1.16
CA LEU A 43 10.89 7.94 -2.24
C LEU A 43 10.68 9.42 -1.88
N LEU A 44 10.17 9.69 -0.68
CA LEU A 44 9.91 11.06 -0.23
C LEU A 44 11.20 11.86 -0.03
N GLN A 45 12.26 11.23 0.47
CA GLN A 45 13.59 11.86 0.55
C GLN A 45 14.11 12.27 -0.84
N LYS A 46 14.10 11.34 -1.80
CA LYS A 46 14.55 11.61 -3.17
C LYS A 46 13.72 12.69 -3.84
N GLU A 47 12.42 12.72 -3.59
CA GLU A 47 11.53 13.75 -4.11
C GLU A 47 11.86 15.13 -3.51
N SER A 48 12.12 15.20 -2.20
CA SER A 48 12.61 16.43 -1.56
C SER A 48 13.92 16.91 -2.19
N ASP A 49 14.88 16.01 -2.38
CA ASP A 49 16.18 16.34 -2.99
C ASP A 49 16.03 16.83 -4.44
N ARG A 50 15.12 16.19 -5.20
CA ARG A 50 14.80 16.57 -6.58
C ARG A 50 14.21 17.97 -6.65
N ILE A 51 13.21 18.26 -5.82
CA ILE A 51 12.54 19.57 -5.77
C ILE A 51 13.53 20.65 -5.33
N ALA A 52 14.38 20.36 -4.33
CA ALA A 52 15.45 21.26 -3.90
C ALA A 52 16.46 21.54 -5.03
N GLY A 53 16.88 20.51 -5.76
CA GLY A 53 17.77 20.66 -6.92
C GLY A 53 17.15 21.46 -8.06
N GLN A 54 15.85 21.27 -8.33
CA GLN A 54 15.10 22.07 -9.31
C GLN A 54 15.06 23.55 -8.93
N PHE A 55 14.84 23.84 -7.65
CA PHE A 55 14.86 25.21 -7.14
C PHE A 55 16.24 25.88 -7.34
N ILE A 56 17.32 25.18 -6.98
CA ILE A 56 18.70 25.72 -7.11
C ILE A 56 19.09 25.91 -8.58
N THR A 57 18.60 25.05 -9.48
CA THR A 57 18.88 25.13 -10.93
C THR A 57 18.01 26.15 -11.66
N GLY A 58 17.11 26.84 -10.97
CA GLY A 58 16.26 27.90 -11.54
C GLY A 58 15.04 27.38 -12.32
N TYR A 59 14.65 26.12 -12.14
CA TYR A 59 13.34 25.66 -12.61
C TYR A 59 12.21 26.42 -11.89
N PRO A 60 11.01 26.52 -12.47
CA PRO A 60 9.85 27.20 -11.89
C PRO A 60 9.25 26.40 -10.72
N VAL A 61 10.02 26.25 -9.66
CA VAL A 61 9.64 25.64 -8.39
C VAL A 61 9.65 26.76 -7.36
N GLU A 62 8.54 26.90 -6.64
CA GLU A 62 8.42 27.91 -5.60
C GLU A 62 9.09 27.43 -4.30
N LEU A 63 9.67 28.35 -3.52
CA LEU A 63 10.36 28.02 -2.26
C LEU A 63 9.47 27.23 -1.30
N HIS A 64 8.17 27.56 -1.22
CA HIS A 64 7.24 26.85 -0.35
C HIS A 64 7.08 25.37 -0.73
N GLN A 65 7.22 25.02 -2.00
CA GLN A 65 7.15 23.62 -2.45
C GLN A 65 8.37 22.83 -1.98
N VAL A 66 9.55 23.44 -2.01
CA VAL A 66 10.78 22.85 -1.43
C VAL A 66 10.60 22.61 0.07
N MET A 67 10.09 23.61 0.79
CA MET A 67 9.86 23.49 2.24
C MET A 67 8.82 22.41 2.57
N LEU A 68 7.73 22.35 1.81
CA LEU A 68 6.70 21.31 1.98
C LEU A 68 7.24 19.91 1.67
N ALA A 69 8.07 19.77 0.63
CA ALA A 69 8.68 18.50 0.29
C ALA A 69 9.65 18.03 1.39
N ALA A 70 10.45 18.94 1.92
CA ALA A 70 11.35 18.67 3.04
C ALA A 70 10.59 18.24 4.30
N GLU A 71 9.52 18.96 4.67
CA GLU A 71 8.70 18.60 5.84
C GLU A 71 8.02 17.23 5.67
N LYS A 72 7.55 16.93 4.45
CA LYS A 72 6.97 15.60 4.16
C LYS A 72 8.00 14.48 4.31
N ALA A 73 9.22 14.68 3.80
CA ALA A 73 10.29 13.71 3.92
C ALA A 73 10.68 13.47 5.39
N ASP A 74 10.81 14.54 6.17
CA ASP A 74 11.13 14.47 7.60
C ASP A 74 10.02 13.78 8.41
N LEU A 75 8.75 14.12 8.17
CA LEU A 75 7.61 13.45 8.79
C LEU A 75 7.57 11.96 8.45
N ALA A 76 7.76 11.58 7.19
CA ALA A 76 7.76 10.19 6.77
C ALA A 76 8.93 9.38 7.37
N LEU A 77 10.10 10.01 7.51
CA LEU A 77 11.23 9.40 8.19
C LEU A 77 10.91 9.13 9.67
N ARG A 78 10.33 10.11 10.37
CA ARG A 78 9.86 9.92 11.76
C ARG A 78 8.85 8.78 11.87
N GLN A 79 7.88 8.71 10.96
CA GLN A 79 6.90 7.63 10.91
C GLN A 79 7.57 6.27 10.68
N THR A 80 8.55 6.20 9.78
CA THR A 80 9.30 4.96 9.51
C THR A 80 10.05 4.46 10.74
N VAL A 81 10.66 5.36 11.52
CA VAL A 81 11.31 5.01 12.79
C VAL A 81 10.29 4.45 13.79
N GLN A 82 9.11 5.05 13.89
CA GLN A 82 8.05 4.56 14.77
C GLN A 82 7.56 3.17 14.34
N ILE A 83 7.34 2.95 13.04
CA ILE A 83 6.90 1.67 12.51
C ILE A 83 7.98 0.61 12.75
N ARG A 84 9.26 0.92 12.49
CA ARG A 84 10.40 0.05 12.83
C ARG A 84 10.37 -0.36 14.32
N ASN A 85 10.15 0.59 15.23
CA ASN A 85 10.09 0.29 16.66
C ASN A 85 8.91 -0.63 16.99
N LYS A 86 7.72 -0.35 16.47
CA LYS A 86 6.51 -1.18 16.67
C LYS A 86 6.68 -2.59 16.11
N LEU A 87 7.35 -2.71 14.98
CA LEU A 87 7.67 -3.99 14.37
C LEU A 87 8.66 -4.79 15.24
N LEU A 88 9.69 -4.14 15.80
CA LEU A 88 10.61 -4.79 16.75
C LEU A 88 9.90 -5.22 18.04
N GLU A 89 8.98 -4.40 18.56
CA GLU A 89 8.13 -4.74 19.72
C GLU A 89 7.28 -5.98 19.42
N ALA A 90 6.58 -6.01 18.28
CA ALA A 90 5.74 -7.13 17.86
C ALA A 90 6.55 -8.43 17.69
N TYR A 91 7.76 -8.35 17.13
CA TYR A 91 8.66 -9.50 17.04
C TYR A 91 9.05 -10.03 18.43
N LYS A 92 9.40 -9.14 19.36
CA LYS A 92 9.73 -9.53 20.75
C LYS A 92 8.55 -10.19 21.44
N GLU A 93 7.34 -9.65 21.29
CA GLU A 93 6.12 -10.19 21.93
C GLU A 93 5.83 -11.61 21.46
N ILE A 94 5.86 -11.86 20.14
CA ILE A 94 5.63 -13.20 19.58
C ILE A 94 6.69 -14.19 20.09
N SER A 95 7.93 -13.74 20.28
CA SER A 95 9.00 -14.57 20.86
C SER A 95 8.78 -14.90 22.33
N HIS A 96 8.14 -14.03 23.12
CA HIS A 96 7.87 -14.28 24.54
C HIS A 96 6.66 -15.20 24.76
N ILE A 97 5.74 -15.29 23.80
CA ILE A 97 4.59 -16.21 23.87
C ILE A 97 5.02 -17.69 23.69
N GLN A 98 6.19 -17.94 23.08
CA GLN A 98 6.63 -19.30 22.71
C GLN A 98 7.56 -19.99 23.72
N ILE A 99 7.79 -19.40 24.89
CA ILE A 99 8.53 -20.02 26.01
C ILE A 99 7.59 -20.45 27.13
#